data_AF-A0A7C5RSV4-F1
#
_entry.id   AF-A0A7C5RSV4-F1
#
_cell.length_a   1.000
_cell.length_b   1.000
_cell.length_c   1.000
_cell.angle_alpha   90.00
_cell.angle_beta   90.00
_cell.angle_gamma   90.00
#
_symmetry.space_group_name_H-M   'P 1'
#
loop_
_entity.id
_entity.type
_entity.pdbx_description
1 polymer ?
#
loop_
_entity_poly.entity_id
_entity_poly.type
_entity_poly.pdbx_seq_one_letter_code
_entity_poly.pdbx_strand_id
1 'polypeptide(L)'
;MFYLEKQNRMVIPRTELTYPAHQMRFHENAAKAPVDHVMADFEDACPYEYKGEASRRVAVEALNTIDFGDKVVTVRPNNIRSPYFLGDLQAVMVGAPDRFHGIVLPKVYSPEDIVYVSSLLDALEKEGGWT
;
A
#
# COMPACT_ATOMS: atom_id res chain seq x y z
N MET A 1 -18.55 5.69 8.15
CA MET A 1 -19.05 6.89 8.86
C MET A 1 -17.89 7.87 8.95
N PHE A 2 -18.08 9.16 8.60
CA PHE A 2 -17.45 10.00 7.52
C PHE A 2 -16.28 11.09 7.76
N TYR A 3 -15.03 11.08 7.18
CA TYR A 3 -13.94 12.04 6.82
C TYR A 3 -12.59 11.43 6.26
N LEU A 4 -12.20 11.76 5.02
CA LEU A 4 -10.86 12.26 4.60
C LEU A 4 -11.23 13.53 3.80
N GLU A 5 -10.86 14.74 4.21
CA GLU A 5 -11.18 15.94 3.39
C GLU A 5 -10.23 15.99 2.20
N LYS A 6 -10.72 16.18 0.98
CA LYS A 6 -11.74 17.17 0.61
C LYS A 6 -13.03 16.51 0.11
N GLN A 7 -14.14 16.72 0.84
CA GLN A 7 -15.53 16.45 0.42
C GLN A 7 -16.15 15.07 0.76
N ASN A 8 -16.29 14.80 2.07
CA ASN A 8 -17.46 14.11 2.67
C ASN A 8 -17.57 12.55 2.80
N ARG A 9 -16.49 11.73 2.85
CA ARG A 9 -16.58 10.29 3.30
C ARG A 9 -15.32 9.62 4.02
N MET A 10 -15.33 9.24 5.33
CA MET A 10 -14.62 8.21 6.22
C MET A 10 -15.28 6.85 6.17
N VAL A 11 -14.66 5.99 5.40
CA VAL A 11 -14.90 4.57 5.55
C VAL A 11 -14.41 4.20 6.96
N ILE A 12 -15.28 3.64 7.80
CA ILE A 12 -14.82 2.90 8.98
C ILE A 12 -14.69 1.46 8.48
N PRO A 13 -13.49 0.99 8.13
CA PRO A 13 -13.36 -0.36 7.65
C PRO A 13 -13.63 -1.32 8.80
N ARG A 14 -14.71 -2.09 8.70
CA ARG A 14 -15.06 -3.14 9.68
C ARG A 14 -14.31 -4.42 9.38
N THR A 15 -13.84 -4.54 8.14
CA THR A 15 -13.16 -5.71 7.59
C THR A 15 -11.97 -5.24 6.76
N GLU A 16 -10.80 -5.83 7.04
CA GLU A 16 -9.60 -5.73 6.23
C GLU A 16 -9.30 -7.11 5.62
N LEU A 17 -9.06 -7.14 4.31
CA LEU A 17 -8.46 -8.31 3.64
C LEU A 17 -7.00 -8.00 3.32
N THR A 18 -6.10 -8.64 4.06
CA THR A 18 -4.68 -8.67 3.70
C THR A 18 -4.41 -9.75 2.65
N TYR A 19 -3.64 -9.45 1.63
CA TYR A 19 -3.28 -10.40 0.58
C TYR A 19 -1.87 -10.12 0.05
N PRO A 20 -1.15 -11.14 -0.47
CA PRO A 20 0.23 -10.95 -0.85
C PRO A 20 0.35 -10.27 -2.23
N ALA A 21 1.21 -9.26 -2.32
CA ALA A 21 1.24 -8.33 -3.46
C ALA A 21 1.82 -8.94 -4.76
N HIS A 22 2.48 -10.10 -4.67
CA HIS A 22 3.29 -10.70 -5.75
C HIS A 22 2.54 -11.32 -6.92
N GLN A 23 1.20 -11.46 -6.87
CA GLN A 23 0.44 -12.04 -7.99
C GLN A 23 -0.83 -11.24 -8.29
N MET A 24 -1.07 -10.97 -9.58
CA MET A 24 -2.22 -10.19 -10.05
C MET A 24 -3.56 -10.77 -9.58
N ARG A 25 -3.71 -12.11 -9.61
CA ARG A 25 -4.93 -12.79 -9.17
C ARG A 25 -5.36 -12.43 -7.74
N PHE A 26 -4.41 -12.10 -6.85
CA PHE A 26 -4.75 -11.75 -5.47
C PHE A 26 -5.35 -10.34 -5.39
N HIS A 27 -4.82 -9.39 -6.16
CA HIS A 27 -5.39 -8.05 -6.31
C HIS A 27 -6.79 -8.12 -6.92
N GLU A 28 -6.97 -8.90 -8.00
CA GLU A 28 -8.27 -9.09 -8.65
C GLU A 28 -9.32 -9.70 -7.72
N ASN A 29 -8.93 -10.67 -6.89
CA ASN A 29 -9.81 -11.27 -5.91
C ASN A 29 -10.14 -10.30 -4.77
N ALA A 30 -9.16 -9.49 -4.32
CA ALA A 30 -9.36 -8.48 -3.30
C ALA A 30 -10.35 -7.39 -3.75
N ALA A 31 -10.26 -6.95 -5.01
CA ALA A 31 -11.22 -6.02 -5.60
C ALA A 31 -12.66 -6.56 -5.60
N LYS A 32 -12.84 -7.88 -5.83
CA LYS A 32 -14.16 -8.55 -5.86
C LYS A 32 -14.69 -8.92 -4.47
N ALA A 33 -13.84 -8.93 -3.44
CA ALA A 33 -14.23 -9.39 -2.11
C ALA A 33 -15.22 -8.42 -1.42
N PRO A 34 -16.20 -8.90 -0.64
CA PRO A 34 -17.16 -8.05 0.06
C PRO A 34 -16.57 -7.47 1.37
N VAL A 35 -15.42 -6.80 1.27
CA VAL A 35 -14.69 -6.17 2.39
C VAL A 35 -14.58 -4.66 2.22
N ASP A 36 -14.41 -3.96 3.33
CA ASP A 36 -14.34 -2.49 3.37
C ASP A 36 -12.92 -1.96 3.05
N HIS A 37 -11.88 -2.71 3.42
CA HIS A 37 -10.47 -2.36 3.24
C HIS A 37 -9.67 -3.55 2.70
N VAL A 38 -8.74 -3.27 1.80
CA VAL A 38 -7.81 -4.24 1.25
C VAL A 38 -6.37 -3.75 1.42
N MET A 39 -5.48 -4.66 1.78
CA MET A 39 -4.06 -4.35 2.00
C MET A 39 -3.17 -5.28 1.18
N ALA A 40 -2.49 -4.71 0.19
CA ALA A 40 -1.45 -5.40 -0.57
C ALA A 40 -0.19 -5.54 0.29
N ASP A 41 0.24 -6.77 0.57
CA ASP A 41 1.32 -7.06 1.51
C ASP A 41 2.60 -7.52 0.81
N PHE A 42 3.67 -6.75 0.98
CA PHE A 42 5.03 -7.11 0.58
C PHE A 42 5.80 -7.85 1.68
N GLU A 43 5.27 -7.88 2.90
CA GLU A 43 6.01 -8.34 4.07
C GLU A 43 5.80 -9.83 4.36
N ASP A 44 5.02 -10.18 5.38
CA ASP A 44 4.96 -11.54 5.92
C ASP A 44 4.10 -12.49 5.05
N ALA A 45 3.15 -11.98 4.27
CA ALA A 45 2.39 -12.81 3.32
C ALA A 45 3.13 -13.04 1.99
N CYS A 46 4.14 -12.22 1.68
CA CYS A 46 4.90 -12.33 0.43
C CYS A 46 6.04 -13.36 0.58
N PRO A 47 6.05 -14.45 -0.23
CA PRO A 47 7.14 -15.41 -0.19
C PRO A 47 8.48 -14.74 -0.53
N TYR A 48 9.56 -15.21 0.10
CA TYR A 48 10.86 -14.57 0.05
C TYR A 48 11.39 -14.42 -1.38
N GLU A 49 11.17 -15.42 -2.24
CA GLU A 49 11.60 -15.46 -3.64
C GLU A 49 10.92 -14.39 -4.53
N TYR A 50 9.81 -13.83 -4.08
CA TYR A 50 9.09 -12.77 -4.80
C TYR A 50 9.36 -11.37 -4.23
N LYS A 51 10.05 -11.25 -3.09
CA LYS A 51 10.36 -9.94 -2.51
C LYS A 51 11.25 -9.12 -3.45
N GLY A 52 11.01 -7.81 -3.44
CA GLY A 52 11.72 -6.88 -4.32
C GLY A 52 10.99 -6.67 -5.65
N GLU A 53 11.74 -6.64 -6.74
CA GLU A 53 11.25 -6.19 -8.04
C GLU A 53 10.05 -6.99 -8.56
N ALA A 54 10.06 -8.32 -8.35
CA ALA A 54 8.99 -9.20 -8.82
C ALA A 54 7.63 -8.81 -8.23
N SER A 55 7.54 -8.60 -6.91
CA SER A 55 6.31 -8.16 -6.27
C SER A 55 5.97 -6.70 -6.58
N ARG A 56 6.98 -5.82 -6.64
CA ARG A 56 6.78 -4.37 -6.87
C ARG A 56 6.12 -4.11 -8.21
N ARG A 57 6.62 -4.73 -9.29
CA ARG A 57 6.06 -4.59 -10.63
C ARG A 57 4.58 -4.98 -10.66
N VAL A 58 4.24 -6.12 -10.05
CA VAL A 58 2.85 -6.60 -10.00
C VAL A 58 1.95 -5.68 -9.21
N ALA A 59 2.41 -5.19 -8.05
CA ALA A 59 1.63 -4.27 -7.22
C ALA A 59 1.37 -2.94 -7.93
N VAL A 60 2.40 -2.34 -8.56
CA VAL A 60 2.26 -1.10 -9.32
C VAL A 60 1.31 -1.29 -10.51
N GLU A 61 1.43 -2.40 -11.23
CA GLU A 61 0.53 -2.73 -12.33
C GLU A 61 -0.92 -2.87 -11.83
N ALA A 62 -1.13 -3.60 -10.73
CA ALA A 62 -2.45 -3.80 -10.13
C ALA A 62 -3.09 -2.49 -9.66
N LEU A 63 -2.35 -1.66 -8.91
CA LEU A 63 -2.85 -0.37 -8.42
C LEU A 63 -3.27 0.58 -9.55
N ASN A 64 -2.62 0.50 -10.71
CA ASN A 64 -2.95 1.34 -11.86
C ASN A 64 -4.07 0.79 -12.76
N THR A 65 -4.34 -0.51 -12.73
CA THR A 65 -5.21 -1.18 -13.71
C THR A 65 -6.46 -1.80 -13.12
N ILE A 66 -6.49 -2.10 -11.82
CA ILE A 66 -7.63 -2.71 -11.15
C ILE A 66 -8.48 -1.63 -10.49
N ASP A 67 -9.79 -1.70 -10.73
CA ASP A 67 -10.77 -0.90 -10.01
C ASP A 67 -11.11 -1.58 -8.67
N PHE A 68 -10.68 -0.97 -7.57
CA PHE A 68 -11.00 -1.41 -6.21
C PHE A 68 -12.34 -0.85 -5.71
N GLY A 69 -13.05 -0.05 -6.50
CA GLY A 69 -14.31 0.60 -6.16
C GLY A 69 -14.17 1.51 -4.94
N ASP A 70 -15.16 1.46 -4.05
CA ASP A 70 -15.23 2.31 -2.85
C ASP A 70 -14.38 1.81 -1.66
N LYS A 71 -13.47 0.85 -1.88
CA LYS A 71 -12.67 0.25 -0.80
C LYS A 71 -11.56 1.20 -0.36
N VAL A 72 -11.21 1.13 0.93
CA VAL A 72 -9.90 1.63 1.36
C VAL A 72 -8.85 0.68 0.80
N VAL A 73 -7.82 1.25 0.16
CA VAL A 73 -6.71 0.49 -0.43
C VAL A 73 -5.44 0.93 0.26
N THR A 74 -4.72 0.01 0.90
CA THR A 74 -3.42 0.30 1.50
C THR A 74 -2.36 -0.67 1.02
N VAL A 75 -1.11 -0.28 1.25
CA VAL A 75 0.06 -1.09 0.97
C VAL A 75 0.85 -1.28 2.26
N ARG A 76 1.28 -2.51 2.54
CA ARG A 76 2.23 -2.83 3.60
C ARG A 76 3.59 -3.14 3.00
N PRO A 77 4.59 -2.22 3.11
CA PRO A 77 5.95 -2.50 2.68
C PRO A 77 6.61 -3.49 3.64
N ASN A 78 7.79 -3.98 3.28
CA ASN A 78 8.63 -4.67 4.24
C ASN A 78 9.02 -3.77 5.44
N ASN A 79 9.45 -4.35 6.56
CA ASN A 79 9.97 -3.61 7.71
C ASN A 79 11.07 -2.60 7.30
N ILE A 80 11.07 -1.40 7.89
CA ILE A 80 12.03 -0.31 7.63
C ILE A 80 13.51 -0.71 7.74
N ARG A 81 13.79 -1.73 8.55
CA ARG A 81 15.14 -2.27 8.78
C ARG A 81 15.53 -3.34 7.76
N SER A 82 14.63 -3.73 6.86
CA SER A 82 14.88 -4.72 5.81
C SER A 82 15.41 -4.05 4.53
N PRO A 83 16.23 -4.75 3.73
CA PRO A 83 16.77 -4.21 2.48
C PRO A 83 15.69 -3.93 1.42
N TYR A 84 14.48 -4.46 1.59
CA TYR A 84 13.38 -4.28 0.62
C TYR A 84 12.59 -2.98 0.82
N PHE A 85 12.57 -2.42 2.03
CA PHE A 85 11.63 -1.36 2.42
C PHE A 85 11.66 -0.14 1.50
N LEU A 86 12.84 0.44 1.27
CA LEU A 86 12.98 1.65 0.47
C LEU A 86 12.47 1.43 -0.96
N GLY A 87 12.83 0.29 -1.56
CA GLY A 87 12.38 -0.03 -2.91
C GLY A 87 10.89 -0.34 -2.98
N ASP A 88 10.30 -0.90 -1.92
CA ASP A 88 8.85 -1.15 -1.87
C ASP A 88 8.07 0.17 -1.84
N LEU A 89 8.48 1.11 -0.96
CA LEU A 89 7.86 2.42 -0.89
C LEU A 89 8.06 3.22 -2.18
N GLN A 90 9.30 3.30 -2.69
CA GLN A 90 9.58 4.06 -3.91
C GLN A 90 8.76 3.51 -5.09
N ALA A 91 8.66 2.19 -5.23
CA ALA A 91 7.88 1.58 -6.31
C ALA A 91 6.41 2.00 -6.29
N VAL A 92 5.74 1.92 -5.13
CA VAL A 92 4.30 2.26 -5.06
C VAL A 92 4.06 3.77 -5.06
N MET A 93 4.89 4.54 -4.35
CA MET A 93 4.72 5.99 -4.25
C MET A 93 4.99 6.68 -5.59
N VAL A 94 6.00 6.26 -6.35
CA VAL A 94 6.31 6.88 -7.64
C VAL A 94 5.55 6.20 -8.79
N GLY A 95 5.31 4.89 -8.70
CA GLY A 95 4.70 4.12 -9.77
C GLY A 95 3.17 4.14 -9.79
N ALA A 96 2.51 4.46 -8.68
CA ALA A 96 1.05 4.47 -8.57
C ALA A 96 0.52 5.67 -7.76
N PRO A 97 0.89 6.92 -8.15
CA PRO A 97 0.42 8.12 -7.46
C PRO A 97 -1.12 8.20 -7.50
N ASP A 98 -1.72 8.64 -6.39
CA ASP A 98 -3.18 8.81 -6.22
C ASP A 98 -4.01 7.53 -6.43
N ARG A 99 -3.38 6.33 -6.41
CA ARG A 99 -4.06 5.03 -6.61
C ARG A 99 -4.37 4.26 -5.33
N PHE A 100 -3.84 4.68 -4.19
CA PHE A 100 -4.09 4.06 -2.90
C PHE A 100 -4.16 5.13 -1.80
N HIS A 101 -4.64 4.71 -0.63
CA HIS A 101 -5.08 5.62 0.42
C HIS A 101 -4.12 5.69 1.61
N GLY A 102 -3.16 4.76 1.71
CA GLY A 102 -2.19 4.81 2.79
C GLY A 102 -1.19 3.67 2.85
N ILE A 103 -0.20 3.86 3.71
CA ILE A 103 0.85 2.90 4.02
C ILE A 103 0.61 2.32 5.43
N VAL A 104 0.58 0.99 5.54
CA VAL A 104 0.54 0.30 6.82
C VAL A 104 1.95 -0.14 7.19
N LEU A 105 2.61 0.61 8.07
CA LEU A 105 4.00 0.36 8.44
C LEU A 105 4.09 -0.81 9.44
N PRO A 106 4.77 -1.93 9.10
CA PRO A 106 4.90 -3.04 10.03
C PRO A 106 6.03 -2.82 11.04
N LYS A 107 5.92 -3.50 12.19
CA LYS A 107 7.03 -3.67 13.15
C LYS A 107 7.66 -2.34 13.58
N VAL A 108 6.82 -1.35 13.87
CA VAL A 108 7.20 -0.05 14.42
C VAL A 108 7.70 -0.23 15.85
N TYR A 109 8.91 0.24 16.15
CA TYR A 109 9.50 0.11 17.50
C TYR A 109 9.52 1.42 18.29
N SER A 110 9.50 2.56 17.61
CA SER A 110 9.53 3.86 18.26
C SER A 110 8.83 4.95 17.43
N PRO A 111 8.48 6.10 18.03
CA PRO A 111 7.91 7.23 17.30
C PRO A 111 8.81 7.74 16.16
N GLU A 112 10.13 7.61 16.30
CA GLU A 112 11.10 8.04 15.29
C GLU A 112 10.96 7.25 13.98
N ASP A 113 10.56 5.97 14.06
CA ASP A 113 10.25 5.18 12.86
C ASP A 113 9.13 5.86 12.05
N ILE A 114 8.10 6.40 12.72
CA ILE A 114 6.98 7.11 12.06
C ILE A 114 7.44 8.44 11.49
N VAL A 115 8.22 9.23 12.25
CA VAL A 115 8.75 10.52 11.77
C VAL A 115 9.61 10.32 10.51
N TYR A 116 10.47 9.30 10.51
CA TYR A 116 11.30 8.96 9.36
C TYR A 116 10.45 8.61 8.13
N VAL A 117 9.47 7.72 8.28
CA VAL A 117 8.61 7.32 7.15
C VAL A 117 7.78 8.50 6.66
N SER A 118 7.25 9.35 7.54
CA SER A 118 6.52 10.56 7.13
C SER A 118 7.38 11.47 6.24
N SER A 119 8.61 11.78 6.65
CA SER A 119 9.51 12.63 5.83
C SER A 119 9.91 11.97 4.51
N LEU A 120 10.03 10.64 4.49
CA LEU A 120 10.29 9.90 3.26
C LEU A 120 9.08 9.93 2.31
N LEU A 121 7.86 9.79 2.83
CA LEU A 121 6.64 9.90 2.04
C LEU A 121 6.50 11.29 1.43
N ASP A 122 6.73 12.37 2.18
CA ASP A 122 6.70 13.75 1.63
C ASP A 122 7.65 13.92 0.43
N ALA A 123 8.85 13.33 0.51
CA ALA A 123 9.82 13.37 -0.58
C ALA A 123 9.36 12.57 -1.80
N LEU A 124 8.83 11.37 -1.58
CA LEU A 124 8.33 10.50 -2.64
C LEU A 124 7.03 11.01 -3.27
N GLU A 125 6.18 11.69 -2.51
CA GLU A 125 4.97 12.34 -3.02
C GLU A 125 5.33 13.43 -4.02
N LYS A 126 6.34 14.25 -3.67
CA LYS A 126 6.89 15.27 -4.56
C LYS A 126 7.54 14.67 -5.81
N GLU A 127 8.23 13.55 -5.69
CA GLU A 127 8.85 12.84 -6.81
C GLU A 127 7.81 12.19 -7.73
N GLY A 128 6.79 11.55 -7.16
CA GLY A 128 5.73 10.84 -7.86
C GLY A 128 4.62 11.74 -8.42
N GLY A 129 4.54 13.00 -7.99
CA GLY A 129 3.58 13.99 -8.49
C GLY A 129 2.16 13.80 -7.95
N TRP A 130 2.03 13.49 -6.66
CA TRP A 130 0.74 13.34 -5.95
C TRP A 130 -0.04 14.67 -5.87
N THR A 131 -1.39 14.61 -5.91
CA THR A 131 -2.25 15.81 -6.03
C THR A 131 -3.37 15.96 -4.99
#